data_AF-A0A1B6J4R3-F1
#
_entry.id   AF-A0A1B6J4R3-F1
#
_cell.length_a   1.000
_cell.length_b   1.000
_cell.length_c   1.000
_cell.angle_alpha   90.00
_cell.angle_beta   90.00
_cell.angle_gamma   90.00
#
_symmetry.space_group_name_H-M   'P 1'
#
loop_
_entity.id
_entity.type
_entity.pdbx_description
1 polymer ?
#
loop_
_entity_poly.entity_id
_entity_poly.type
_entity_poly.pdbx_seq_one_letter_code
_entity_poly.pdbx_strand_id
1 'polypeptide(L)'
;EPNSKAVWIDGGTHAREWISPASVTYIINQLVENRDNYLDEVKGIDFHILPVLNPDGYEYSHTADRLWRKNRGRNYNGVCVGTDLNRNWGYKWGGAGSSKVPCKEIYAGA
;
A
#
# COMPACT_ATOMS: atom_id res chain seq x y z
N GLU A 1 9.95 9.60 -22.14
CA GLU A 1 10.08 9.64 -23.62
C GLU A 1 8.88 8.90 -24.21
N PRO A 2 8.47 9.11 -25.48
CA PRO A 2 7.45 8.24 -26.08
C PRO A 2 7.87 6.76 -25.98
N ASN A 3 6.96 5.88 -25.56
CA ASN A 3 7.21 4.44 -25.30
C ASN A 3 8.21 4.12 -24.16
N SER A 4 8.33 4.98 -23.14
CA SER A 4 9.02 4.63 -21.89
C SER A 4 8.46 3.32 -21.29
N LYS A 5 9.32 2.55 -20.61
CA LYS A 5 8.86 1.45 -19.76
C LYS A 5 8.28 2.01 -18.46
N ALA A 6 7.23 1.39 -17.94
CA ALA A 6 6.62 1.82 -16.68
C ALA A 6 7.14 1.00 -15.50
N VAL A 7 7.41 1.68 -14.38
CA VAL A 7 7.69 1.08 -13.07
C VAL A 7 6.64 1.56 -12.08
N TRP A 8 5.99 0.63 -11.38
CA TRP A 8 5.04 0.92 -10.32
C TRP A 8 5.68 0.72 -8.94
N ILE A 9 5.51 1.69 -8.05
CA ILE A 9 5.97 1.63 -6.66
C ILE A 9 4.83 2.10 -5.76
N ASP A 10 4.31 1.25 -4.89
CA ASP A 10 3.39 1.65 -3.82
C ASP A 10 3.97 1.43 -2.43
N GLY A 11 3.48 2.23 -1.48
CA GLY A 11 3.78 2.12 -0.06
C GLY A 11 2.52 2.15 0.79
N GLY A 12 2.65 1.74 2.05
CA GLY A 12 1.58 1.86 3.02
C GLY A 12 0.36 1.00 2.74
N THR A 13 0.50 -0.17 2.09
CA THR A 13 -0.60 -1.14 1.92
C THR A 13 -1.14 -1.58 3.28
N HIS A 14 -0.26 -1.83 4.25
CA HIS A 14 -0.64 -2.02 5.64
C HIS A 14 -0.37 -0.75 6.43
N ALA A 15 -1.39 -0.29 7.16
CA ALA A 15 -1.40 0.99 7.83
C ALA A 15 -0.24 1.20 8.83
N ARG A 16 0.05 0.20 9.67
CA ARG A 16 1.10 0.28 10.70
C ARG A 16 2.55 0.30 10.20
N GLU A 17 2.79 0.00 8.92
CA GLU A 17 4.13 -0.15 8.35
C GLU A 17 4.71 1.21 7.91
N TRP A 18 4.81 2.15 8.85
CA TRP A 18 5.12 3.57 8.60
C TRP A 18 6.42 3.84 7.85
N ILE A 19 7.40 2.94 7.94
CA ILE A 19 8.66 3.09 7.18
C ILE A 19 8.43 2.97 5.68
N SER A 20 7.38 2.28 5.22
CA SER A 20 7.07 2.13 3.80
C SER A 20 6.67 3.47 3.16
N PRO A 21 5.64 4.21 3.62
CA PRO A 21 5.35 5.55 3.12
C PRO A 21 6.55 6.50 3.18
N ALA A 22 7.29 6.50 4.30
CA ALA A 22 8.48 7.34 4.46
C ALA A 22 9.57 7.03 3.41
N SER A 23 9.83 5.75 3.15
CA SER A 23 10.81 5.31 2.15
C SER A 23 10.36 5.64 0.72
N VAL A 24 9.08 5.46 0.41
CA VAL A 24 8.54 5.77 -0.92
C VAL A 24 8.57 7.27 -1.19
N THR A 25 8.25 8.12 -0.20
CA THR A 25 8.44 9.57 -0.31
C THR A 25 9.92 9.94 -0.45
N TYR A 26 10.83 9.25 0.23
CA TYR A 26 12.26 9.46 0.05
C TYR A 26 12.73 9.10 -1.37
N ILE A 27 12.21 8.01 -1.96
CA ILE A 27 12.48 7.65 -3.37
C ILE A 27 12.02 8.77 -4.31
N ILE A 28 10.83 9.33 -4.10
CA ILE A 28 10.36 10.50 -4.88
C ILE A 28 11.36 11.64 -4.77
N ASN A 29 11.80 11.97 -3.55
CA ASN A 29 12.78 13.03 -3.34
C ASN A 29 14.10 12.74 -4.08
N GLN A 30 14.60 11.50 -4.09
CA GLN A 30 15.82 11.15 -4.83
C GLN A 30 15.65 11.27 -6.35
N LEU A 31 14.50 10.85 -6.87
CA LEU A 31 14.21 10.91 -8.31
C LEU A 31 13.98 12.34 -8.82
N VAL A 32 13.60 13.28 -7.95
CA VAL A 32 13.36 14.68 -8.29
C VAL A 32 14.61 15.54 -8.03
N GLU A 33 15.14 15.51 -6.82
CA GLU A 33 16.21 16.42 -6.38
C GLU A 33 17.61 15.93 -6.78
N ASN A 34 17.80 14.61 -6.89
CA ASN A 34 19.09 13.99 -7.19
C ASN A 34 19.07 13.22 -8.52
N ARG A 35 18.14 13.57 -9.41
CA ARG A 35 17.94 12.88 -10.71
C ARG A 35 19.23 12.76 -11.51
N ASP A 36 20.04 13.81 -11.50
CA ASP A 36 21.28 13.91 -12.28
C ASP A 36 22.31 12.84 -11.89
N ASN A 37 22.26 12.34 -10.66
CA ASN A 37 23.13 11.25 -10.17
C ASN A 37 22.73 9.86 -10.71
N TYR A 38 21.54 9.74 -11.31
CA TYR A 38 20.96 8.47 -11.74
C TYR A 38 20.42 8.53 -13.19
N LEU A 39 20.89 9.49 -13.99
CA LEU A 39 20.30 9.79 -15.31
C LEU A 39 20.28 8.58 -16.23
N ASP A 40 21.37 7.82 -16.27
CA ASP A 40 21.50 6.66 -17.15
C ASP A 40 20.55 5.53 -16.72
N GLU A 41 20.30 5.39 -15.42
CA GLU A 41 19.43 4.36 -14.84
C GLU A 41 17.94 4.68 -15.00
N VAL A 42 17.56 5.97 -14.92
CA VAL A 42 16.15 6.40 -14.95
C VAL A 42 15.68 6.84 -16.34
N LYS A 43 16.58 6.97 -17.30
CA LYS A 43 16.24 7.38 -18.67
C LYS A 43 15.30 6.37 -19.33
N GLY A 44 14.23 6.88 -19.94
CA GLY A 44 13.24 6.05 -20.63
C GLY A 44 12.34 5.23 -19.70
N ILE A 45 12.29 5.57 -18.40
CA ILE A 45 11.40 4.97 -17.42
C ILE A 45 10.38 6.00 -16.93
N ASP A 46 9.11 5.61 -16.91
CA ASP A 46 8.05 6.35 -16.25
C ASP A 46 7.76 5.70 -14.89
N PHE A 47 8.04 6.42 -13.81
CA PHE A 47 7.77 5.96 -12.44
C PHE A 47 6.36 6.39 -12.00
N HIS A 48 5.50 5.43 -11.72
CA HIS A 48 4.19 5.64 -11.10
C HIS A 48 4.29 5.29 -9.62
N ILE A 49 4.17 6.29 -8.76
CA ILE A 49 4.44 6.14 -7.34
C ILE A 49 3.20 6.49 -6.50
N LEU A 50 2.79 5.58 -5.63
CA LEU A 50 1.67 5.74 -4.68
C LEU A 50 2.17 5.58 -3.24
N PRO A 51 2.58 6.66 -2.55
CA PRO A 51 3.21 6.56 -1.22
C PRO A 51 2.32 5.95 -0.13
N VAL A 52 1.00 6.17 -0.22
CA VAL A 52 0.03 5.68 0.76
C VAL A 52 -1.15 5.06 0.03
N LEU A 53 -1.11 3.74 -0.12
CA LEU A 53 -2.19 2.96 -0.75
C LEU A 53 -3.42 2.83 0.17
N ASN A 54 -3.22 2.82 1.49
CA ASN A 54 -4.28 2.71 2.51
C ASN A 54 -4.38 3.99 3.36
N PRO A 55 -4.91 5.11 2.82
CA PRO A 55 -4.95 6.38 3.54
C PRO A 55 -5.77 6.31 4.83
N ASP A 56 -6.98 5.75 4.80
CA ASP A 56 -7.84 5.65 5.98
C ASP A 56 -7.21 4.81 7.10
N GLY A 57 -6.59 3.69 6.72
CA GLY A 57 -5.88 2.85 7.68
C GLY A 57 -4.68 3.58 8.28
N TYR A 58 -3.90 4.25 7.43
CA TYR A 58 -2.72 5.01 7.86
C TYR A 58 -3.12 6.10 8.86
N GLU A 59 -4.13 6.92 8.57
CA GLU A 59 -4.67 7.92 9.50
C GLU A 59 -5.13 7.27 10.82
N TYR A 60 -5.86 6.16 10.75
CA TYR A 60 -6.33 5.46 11.94
C TYR A 60 -5.17 4.96 12.82
N SER A 61 -4.03 4.63 12.21
CA SER A 61 -2.83 4.26 12.96
C SER A 61 -2.14 5.42 13.68
N HIS A 62 -2.36 6.66 13.24
CA HIS A 62 -1.87 7.85 13.94
C HIS A 62 -2.83 8.32 15.04
N THR A 63 -4.13 8.08 14.87
CA THR A 63 -5.18 8.72 15.68
C THR A 63 -5.85 7.80 16.70
N ALA A 64 -5.84 6.47 16.49
CA ALA A 64 -6.59 5.54 17.32
C ALA A 64 -5.83 4.26 17.67
N ASP A 65 -5.32 3.51 16.69
CA ASP A 65 -4.63 2.23 16.92
C ASP A 65 -3.37 2.11 16.07
N ARG A 66 -2.21 2.37 16.70
CA ARG A 66 -0.90 2.30 16.08
C ARG A 66 -0.61 0.98 15.36
N LEU A 67 -1.19 -0.13 15.81
CA LEU A 67 -0.94 -1.45 15.23
C LEU A 67 -2.00 -1.88 14.20
N TRP A 68 -2.91 -0.97 13.83
CA TRP A 68 -3.90 -1.21 12.79
C TRP A 68 -3.22 -1.56 11.45
N ARG A 69 -3.74 -2.59 10.78
CA ARG A 69 -3.16 -3.14 9.54
C ARG A 69 -4.03 -2.90 8.31
N LYS A 70 -5.33 -3.18 8.45
CA LYS A 70 -6.30 -3.32 7.35
C LYS A 70 -6.75 -1.96 6.79
N ASN A 71 -7.59 -1.95 5.75
CA ASN A 71 -8.33 -0.75 5.38
C ASN A 71 -9.41 -0.40 6.45
N ARG A 72 -10.26 0.60 6.19
CA ARG A 72 -11.34 1.01 7.11
C ARG A 72 -12.76 0.70 6.60
N GLY A 73 -12.90 -0.17 5.59
CA GLY A 73 -14.20 -0.64 5.12
C GLY A 73 -14.98 -1.36 6.21
N ARG A 74 -16.26 -1.04 6.39
CA ARG A 74 -17.11 -1.68 7.42
C ARG A 74 -17.58 -3.05 6.95
N ASN A 75 -17.32 -4.08 7.73
CA ASN A 75 -17.80 -5.45 7.47
C ASN A 75 -18.68 -5.93 8.64
N TYR A 76 -19.47 -7.00 8.40
CA TYR A 76 -20.30 -7.65 9.42
C TYR A 76 -21.14 -6.64 10.23
N ASN A 77 -21.97 -5.85 9.53
CA ASN A 77 -22.80 -4.77 10.10
C ASN A 77 -22.01 -3.72 10.92
N GLY A 78 -20.71 -3.53 10.61
CA GLY A 78 -19.84 -2.57 11.29
C GLY A 78 -19.17 -3.10 12.56
N VAL A 79 -19.48 -4.34 12.99
CA VAL A 79 -18.84 -4.96 14.16
C VAL A 79 -17.36 -5.23 13.89
N CYS A 80 -17.00 -5.60 12.66
CA CYS A 80 -15.62 -5.86 12.27
C CYS A 80 -15.22 -4.94 11.13
N VAL A 81 -14.16 -4.16 11.34
CA VAL A 81 -13.70 -3.16 10.38
C VAL A 81 -12.45 -3.66 9.67
N GLY A 82 -12.39 -3.39 8.38
CA GLY A 82 -11.22 -3.55 7.56
C GLY A 82 -11.09 -4.90 6.86
N THR A 83 -10.51 -4.84 5.66
CA THR A 83 -10.03 -5.94 4.84
C THR A 83 -8.51 -5.83 4.72
N ASP A 84 -7.80 -6.96 4.75
CA ASP A 84 -6.37 -7.00 4.44
C ASP A 84 -6.19 -6.78 2.93
N LEU A 85 -5.71 -5.59 2.56
CA LEU A 85 -5.55 -5.21 1.16
C LEU A 85 -4.58 -6.14 0.42
N ASN A 86 -3.59 -6.72 1.10
CA ASN A 86 -2.68 -7.69 0.49
C ASN A 86 -3.19 -9.14 0.56
N ARG A 87 -4.50 -9.33 0.81
CA ARG A 87 -5.24 -10.59 0.64
C ARG A 87 -6.48 -10.43 -0.25
N ASN A 88 -6.70 -9.24 -0.81
CA ASN A 88 -7.90 -8.87 -1.54
C ASN A 88 -7.70 -8.75 -3.07
N TRP A 89 -6.51 -9.08 -3.57
CA TRP A 89 -6.24 -9.19 -5.01
C TRP A 89 -6.94 -10.41 -5.63
N GLY A 90 -7.31 -10.31 -6.91
CA GLY A 90 -8.00 -11.39 -7.65
C GLY A 90 -7.15 -12.64 -7.92
N TYR A 91 -5.86 -12.64 -7.56
CA TYR A 91 -4.99 -13.81 -7.72
C TYR A 91 -5.14 -14.77 -6.54
N LYS A 92 -5.65 -15.98 -6.80
CA LYS A 92 -5.88 -17.04 -5.79
C LYS A 92 -6.64 -16.53 -4.55
N TRP A 93 -7.60 -15.65 -4.79
CA TRP A 93 -8.37 -14.98 -3.74
C TRP A 93 -9.08 -15.97 -2.81
N GLY A 94 -9.06 -15.68 -1.50
CA GLY A 94 -9.68 -16.53 -0.48
C GLY A 94 -9.02 -17.91 -0.28
N GLY A 95 -7.83 -18.13 -0.86
CA GLY A 95 -7.03 -19.34 -0.72
C GLY A 95 -6.25 -19.44 0.60
N ALA A 96 -5.35 -20.42 0.67
CA ALA A 96 -4.48 -20.64 1.83
C ALA A 96 -3.64 -19.38 2.15
N GLY A 97 -3.51 -19.07 3.45
CA GLY A 97 -2.82 -17.85 3.92
C GLY A 97 -3.71 -16.62 4.05
N SER A 98 -5.03 -16.76 3.86
CA SER A 98 -6.05 -15.72 4.07
C SER A 98 -7.16 -16.20 5.01
N SER A 99 -8.05 -15.31 5.44
CA SER A 99 -9.22 -15.62 6.26
C SER A 99 -10.52 -15.13 5.60
N LYS A 100 -11.59 -15.92 5.72
CA LYS A 100 -12.96 -15.50 5.37
C LYS A 100 -13.73 -14.89 6.56
N VAL A 101 -13.13 -14.90 7.75
CA VAL A 101 -13.71 -14.31 8.97
C VAL A 101 -13.37 -12.81 9.01
N PRO A 102 -14.35 -11.89 8.95
CA PRO A 102 -14.13 -10.43 8.85
C PRO A 102 -13.24 -9.81 9.93
N CYS A 103 -13.31 -10.37 11.14
CA CYS A 103 -12.62 -9.83 12.31
C CYS A 103 -11.15 -10.26 12.39
N LYS A 104 -10.67 -11.10 11.47
CA LYS A 104 -9.26 -11.51 11.43
C LYS A 104 -8.41 -10.44 10.73
N GLU A 105 -7.15 -10.34 11.14
CA GLU A 105 -6.15 -9.44 10.55
C GLU A 105 -5.86 -9.73 9.07
N ILE A 106 -6.02 -10.99 8.65
CA ILE A 106 -5.78 -11.47 7.29
C ILE A 106 -7.10 -11.70 6.51
N TYR A 107 -8.16 -10.98 6.87
CA TYR A 107 -9.45 -11.08 6.19
C TYR A 107 -9.33 -10.70 4.72
N ALA A 108 -9.72 -11.60 3.81
CA ALA A 108 -9.55 -11.45 2.36
C ALA A 108 -10.56 -10.50 1.69
N GLY A 109 -11.59 -10.09 2.42
CA GLY A 109 -12.77 -9.42 1.85
C GLY A 109 -13.88 -10.41 1.53
N ALA A 110 -14.96 -9.88 0.95
CA ALA A 110 -16.10 -10.64 0.47
C ALA A 110 -16.30 -10.34 -1.03
#